data_AF-A0AAV9K2D4-F1
#
_entry.id   AF-A0AAV9K2D4-F1
#
_cell.length_a   1.000
_cell.length_b   1.000
_cell.length_c   1.000
_cell.angle_alpha   90.00
_cell.angle_beta   90.00
_cell.angle_gamma   90.00
#
_symmetry.space_group_name_H-M   'P 1'
#
loop_
_entity.id
_entity.type
_entity.pdbx_description
1 polymer ?
#
loop_
_entity_poly.entity_id
_entity_poly.type
_entity_poly.pdbx_seq_one_letter_code
_entity_poly.pdbx_strand_id
1 'polypeptide(L)' 'MEPIDFCIGLQIERNHGYLIKMPHNIQDGSYPTDIVFMLVQNANHSIHCYGNRNEKQEILLLNYGQMEV' A
#
# COMPACT_ATOMS: atom_id res chain seq x y z
N MET A 1 -26.07 32.89 -8.29
CA MET A 1 -25.06 31.83 -8.47
C MET A 1 -25.81 30.66 -9.05
N GLU A 2 -25.51 30.28 -10.28
CA GLU A 2 -26.07 29.06 -10.87
C GLU A 2 -25.28 27.85 -10.32
N PRO A 3 -25.94 26.72 -10.05
CA PRO A 3 -25.26 25.52 -9.57
C PRO A 3 -24.33 24.95 -10.65
N ILE A 4 -23.09 24.64 -10.27
CA ILE A 4 -22.17 23.88 -11.12
C ILE A 4 -22.43 22.40 -10.93
N ASP A 5 -22.65 21.68 -12.03
CA ASP A 5 -22.66 20.22 -12.02
C ASP A 5 -21.23 19.68 -12.07
N PHE A 6 -20.94 18.69 -11.25
CA PHE A 6 -19.63 18.08 -11.11
C PHE A 6 -19.72 16.57 -11.26
N CYS A 7 -19.13 16.05 -12.34
CA CYS A 7 -19.13 14.63 -12.68
C CYS A 7 -17.69 14.13 -12.86
N ILE A 8 -17.33 13.02 -12.20
CA ILE A 8 -16.03 12.35 -12.29
C ILE A 8 -16.24 10.87 -12.61
N GLY A 9 -15.48 10.35 -13.57
CA GLY A 9 -15.34 8.92 -13.83
C GLY A 9 -14.07 8.36 -13.18
N LEU A 10 -14.15 7.15 -12.62
CA LEU A 10 -13.02 6.44 -12.01
C LEU A 10 -12.87 5.05 -12.63
N GLN A 11 -11.65 4.69 -13.02
CA GLN A 11 -11.29 3.33 -13.42
C GLN A 11 -10.57 2.63 -12.27
N ILE A 12 -11.17 1.56 -11.74
CA ILE A 12 -10.62 0.77 -10.65
C ILE A 12 -10.12 -0.56 -11.23
N GLU A 13 -8.87 -0.90 -10.90
CA GLU A 13 -8.23 -2.16 -11.29
C GLU A 13 -7.83 -2.94 -10.04
N ARG A 14 -7.80 -4.27 -10.12
CA ARG A 14 -7.24 -5.10 -9.03
C ARG A 14 -5.80 -5.46 -9.37
N ASN A 15 -4.86 -4.95 -8.60
CA ASN A 15 -3.43 -5.21 -8.77
C ASN A 15 -2.77 -5.50 -7.41
N HIS A 16 -1.44 -5.55 -7.35
CA HIS A 16 -0.66 -5.81 -6.12
C HIS A 16 0.49 -4.81 -5.97
N GLY A 17 0.84 -4.51 -4.72
CA GLY A 17 2.01 -3.67 -4.39
C GLY A 17 1.78 -2.19 -4.69
N TYR A 18 2.86 -1.45 -4.97
CA TYR A 18 2.79 -0.04 -5.31
C TYR A 18 2.95 0.14 -6.82
N LEU A 19 1.97 0.78 -7.46
CA LEU A 19 2.05 1.09 -8.89
C LEU A 19 2.16 2.61 -9.08
N ILE A 20 3.34 3.05 -9.51
CA ILE A 20 3.54 4.40 -10.02
C ILE A 20 3.06 4.40 -11.47
N LYS A 21 1.98 5.13 -11.76
CA LYS A 21 1.51 5.27 -13.14
C LYS A 21 2.20 6.50 -13.73
N MET A 22 3.18 6.26 -14.59
CA MET A 22 3.82 7.33 -15.35
C MET A 22 2.77 8.03 -16.21
N PRO A 23 2.80 9.37 -16.37
CA PRO A 23 1.91 10.07 -17.28
C PRO A 23 2.24 9.64 -18.71
N HIS A 24 1.58 8.58 -19.18
CA HIS A 24 1.49 8.31 -20.60
C HIS A 24 0.60 9.40 -21.19
N ASN A 25 0.81 9.80 -22.44
CA ASN A 25 -0.09 10.72 -23.14
C ASN A 25 -1.44 10.02 -23.34
N ILE A 26 -2.28 10.01 -22.29
CA ILE A 26 -3.62 9.42 -22.35
C ILE A 26 -4.46 10.37 -23.18
N GLN A 27 -4.82 9.94 -24.38
CA GLN A 27 -5.53 10.77 -25.36
C GLN A 27 -6.97 11.12 -24.95
N ASP A 28 -7.46 10.55 -23.85
CA ASP A 28 -8.83 10.68 -23.34
C ASP A 28 -9.00 11.77 -22.25
N GLY A 29 -7.94 12.55 -21.96
CA GLY A 29 -7.99 13.60 -20.93
C GLY A 29 -8.09 13.06 -19.49
N SER A 30 -7.87 11.77 -19.29
CA SER A 30 -7.79 11.17 -17.96
C SER A 30 -6.41 11.39 -17.34
N TYR A 31 -6.39 11.53 -16.01
CA TYR A 31 -5.18 11.81 -15.25
C TYR A 31 -4.79 10.55 -14.45
N PRO A 32 -3.64 9.93 -14.75
CA PRO A 32 -3.17 8.81 -13.96
C PRO A 32 -2.82 9.28 -12.54
N THR A 33 -3.28 8.51 -11.56
CA THR A 33 -2.91 8.69 -10.14
C THR A 33 -2.03 7.51 -9.74
N ASP A 34 -1.05 7.76 -8.87
CA ASP A 34 -0.30 6.68 -8.24
C ASP A 34 -1.21 5.93 -7.27
N ILE A 35 -1.29 4.60 -7.42
CA ILE A 35 -2.25 3.79 -6.65
C ILE A 35 -1.48 2.74 -5.84
N VAL A 36 -1.85 2.66 -4.56
CA VAL A 36 -1.37 1.64 -3.63
C VAL A 36 -2.34 0.45 -3.68
N PHE A 37 -1.88 -0.67 -4.21
CA PHE A 37 -2.60 -1.95 -4.23
C PHE A 37 -2.06 -2.92 -3.17
N MET A 38 -1.74 -2.38 -1.99
CA MET A 38 -1.11 -3.12 -0.92
C MET A 38 -2.05 -3.17 0.28
N LEU A 39 -2.53 -4.39 0.59
CA LEU A 39 -3.49 -4.61 1.67
C LEU A 39 -2.88 -4.35 3.06
N VAL A 40 -1.58 -4.63 3.20
CA VAL A 40 -0.80 -4.40 4.41
C VAL A 40 0.17 -3.26 4.13
N GLN A 41 -0.09 -2.08 4.69
CA GLN A 41 0.75 -0.91 4.44
C GLN A 41 1.98 -0.87 5.33
N ASN A 42 1.91 -1.48 6.51
CA ASN A 42 3.01 -1.53 7.44
C ASN A 42 3.22 -2.97 7.93
N ALA A 43 4.47 -3.42 7.91
CA ALA A 43 4.89 -4.69 8.46
C ALA A 43 6.17 -4.47 9.28
N ASN A 44 6.05 -4.63 10.58
CA ASN A 44 7.14 -4.52 11.53
C ASN A 44 7.53 -5.92 12.02
N HIS A 45 8.79 -6.07 12.42
CA HIS A 45 9.26 -7.32 13.01
C HIS A 45 10.24 -7.06 14.16
N SER A 46 10.31 -8.00 15.09
CA SER A 46 11.37 -8.04 16.10
C SER A 46 11.90 -9.46 16.24
N ILE A 47 13.19 -9.57 16.57
CA ILE A 47 13.86 -10.84 16.82
C ILE A 47 14.39 -10.80 18.24
N HIS A 48 14.02 -11.82 19.02
CA HIS A 48 14.48 -11.99 20.39
C HIS A 48 15.30 -13.27 20.49
N CYS A 49 16.59 -13.12 20.80
CA CYS A 49 17.50 -14.24 21.03
C CYS A 49 17.44 -14.66 22.50
N TYR A 50 17.30 -15.96 22.75
CA TYR A 50 17.32 -16.56 24.08
C TYR A 50 18.30 -17.74 24.12
N GLY A 51 18.93 -17.95 25.27
CA GLY A 51 19.84 -19.07 25.51
C GLY A 51 21.27 -18.66 25.90
N ASN A 52 22.01 -19.62 26.46
CA ASN A 52 23.38 -19.46 26.97
C ASN A 52 24.42 -19.70 25.84
N ARG A 53 25.72 -19.55 26.14
CA ARG A 53 26.89 -19.82 25.29
C ARG A 53 26.80 -21.07 24.39
N ASN A 54 26.06 -22.11 24.79
CA ASN A 54 25.97 -23.40 24.09
C ASN A 54 24.62 -23.69 23.41
N GLU A 55 23.58 -22.89 23.70
CA GLU A 55 22.23 -23.07 23.13
C GLU A 55 21.75 -21.72 22.64
N LYS A 56 21.58 -21.56 21.33
CA LYS A 56 21.00 -20.35 20.74
C LYS A 56 19.63 -20.68 20.17
N GLN A 57 18.62 -19.97 20.65
CA GLN A 57 17.26 -20.00 20.14
C GLN A 57 16.83 -18.58 19.83
N GLU A 58 15.96 -18.41 18.83
CA GLU A 58 15.46 -17.11 18.42
C GLU A 58 13.95 -17.19 18.21
N ILE A 59 13.25 -16.12 18.59
CA ILE A 59 11.83 -15.93 18.36
C ILE A 59 11.66 -14.71 17.44
N LEU A 60 11.01 -14.92 16.29
CA LEU A 60 10.59 -13.87 15.37
C LEU A 60 9.14 -13.49 15.69
N LEU A 61 8.90 -12.21 15.94
CA LEU A 61 7.57 -11.63 16.09
C LEU A 61 7.28 -10.72 14.89
N LEU A 62 6.11 -10.91 14.26
CA LEU A 62 5.65 -10.15 13.11
C LEU A 62 4.42 -9.35 13.50
N ASN A 63 4.44 -8.04 13.23
CA ASN A 63 3.34 -7.12 13.48
C ASN A 63 2.91 -6.48 12.16
N TYR A 64 1.63 -6.54 11.85
CA TYR A 64 1.07 -5.95 10.63
C TYR A 64 0.12 -4.82 11.01
N GLY A 65 0.32 -3.65 10.41
CA GLY A 65 -0.58 -2.50 10.54
C GLY A 65 -1.63 -2.49 9.44
N GLN A 66 -2.88 -2.22 9.81
CA GLN A 66 -3.96 -1.89 8.88
C GLN A 66 -4.17 -0.38 8.88
N MET A 67 -4.50 0.20 7.72
CA MET A 67 -4.89 1.59 7.62
C MET A 67 -6.35 1.71 8.10
N GLU A 68 -6.60 2.49 9.15
CA GLU A 68 -7.98 2.84 9.55
C GLU A 68 -8.54 3.81 8.50
N VAL A 69 -9.77 3.54 8.03
CA VAL A 69 -10.50 4.33 7.03
C VAL A 69 -11.26 5.44 7.73
#